data_AF-G0U7U9-F1
#
_entry.id   AF-G0U7U9-F1
#
_cell.length_a   1.000
_cell.length_b   1.000
_cell.length_c   1.000
_cell.angle_alpha   90.00
_cell.angle_beta   90.00
_cell.angle_gamma   90.00
#
_symmetry.space_group_name_H-M   'P 1'
#
loop_
_entity.id
_entity.type
_entity.pdbx_description
1 polymer ?
#
loop_
_entity_poly.entity_id
_entity_poly.type
_entity_poly.pdbx_seq_one_letter_code
_entity_poly.pdbx_strand_id
1 'polypeptide(L)'
;MVLAENANTGSNRGHQVAINGFIASVLIVISFGLYFLWAFLPVEVLDVVLQSYYPDKYWATALPSVLIMSVIYYLAVSFLLMLYRTDPLTDGFCVASTGAALGENHCLDNLLGPNEDVPPIVDIPPAVTSRLLFQPWVKSK
;
A
#
# COMPACT_ATOMS: atom_id res chain seq x y z
N MET A 1 2.44 11.81 -33.22
CA MET A 1 2.27 10.35 -33.39
C MET A 1 2.74 9.59 -32.14
N VAL A 2 3.97 9.82 -31.65
CA VAL A 2 4.50 9.19 -30.41
C VAL A 2 3.66 9.47 -29.15
N LEU A 3 3.03 10.64 -29.02
CA LEU A 3 2.19 10.96 -27.85
C LEU A 3 0.88 10.15 -27.77
N ALA A 4 0.31 9.75 -28.92
CA ALA A 4 -0.91 8.95 -28.95
C ALA A 4 -0.64 7.47 -28.59
N GLU A 5 0.57 6.99 -28.88
CA GLU A 5 1.01 5.63 -28.54
C GLU A 5 1.26 5.46 -27.03
N ASN A 6 1.84 6.48 -26.40
CA ASN A 6 2.11 6.50 -24.96
C ASN A 6 0.82 6.59 -24.12
N ALA A 7 -0.19 7.32 -24.58
CA ALA A 7 -1.49 7.41 -23.91
C ALA A 7 -2.27 6.07 -23.96
N ASN A 8 -2.27 5.40 -25.12
CA ASN A 8 -2.93 4.10 -25.27
C ASN A 8 -2.27 2.99 -24.43
N THR A 9 -0.96 3.04 -24.25
CA THR A 9 -0.22 2.09 -23.39
C THR A 9 -0.47 2.35 -21.91
N GLY A 10 -0.57 3.61 -21.46
CA GLY A 10 -0.96 3.96 -20.09
C GLY A 10 -2.37 3.47 -19.72
N SER A 11 -3.36 3.68 -20.59
CA SER A 11 -4.73 3.20 -20.39
C SER A 11 -4.83 1.68 -20.36
N ASN A 12 -4.07 0.98 -21.22
CA ASN A 12 -4.03 -0.49 -21.20
C ASN A 12 -3.45 -1.04 -19.89
N ARG A 13 -2.41 -0.40 -19.33
CA ARG A 13 -1.81 -0.83 -18.07
C ARG A 13 -2.80 -0.71 -16.90
N GLY A 14 -3.54 0.39 -16.82
CA GLY A 14 -4.56 0.58 -15.79
C GLY A 14 -5.65 -0.51 -15.82
N HIS A 15 -6.16 -0.82 -17.02
CA HIS A 15 -7.15 -1.87 -17.20
C HIS A 15 -6.61 -3.27 -16.83
N GLN A 16 -5.39 -3.59 -17.26
CA GLN A 16 -4.77 -4.88 -16.93
C GLN A 16 -4.45 -5.02 -15.43
N VAL A 17 -4.06 -3.94 -14.74
CA VAL A 17 -3.85 -3.95 -13.28
C VAL A 17 -5.16 -4.24 -12.54
N ALA A 18 -6.27 -3.61 -12.96
CA ALA A 18 -7.57 -3.85 -12.35
C ALA A 18 -8.07 -5.30 -12.56
N ILE A 19 -7.89 -5.85 -13.77
CA ILE A 19 -8.25 -7.23 -14.07
C ILE A 19 -7.40 -8.22 -13.26
N ASN A 20 -6.09 -8.00 -13.21
CA ASN A 20 -5.19 -8.87 -12.46
C ASN A 20 -5.52 -8.86 -10.96
N GLY A 21 -5.87 -7.69 -10.40
CA GLY A 21 -6.35 -7.56 -9.03
C GLY A 21 -7.66 -8.33 -8.79
N PHE A 22 -8.60 -8.26 -9.73
CA PHE A 22 -9.85 -9.01 -9.64
C PHE A 22 -9.61 -10.53 -9.67
N ILE A 23 -8.82 -11.02 -10.63
CA ILE A 23 -8.49 -12.45 -10.74
C ILE A 23 -7.79 -12.93 -9.46
N ALA A 24 -6.80 -12.18 -8.97
CA ALA A 24 -6.11 -12.50 -7.72
C ALA A 24 -7.08 -12.57 -6.53
N SER A 25 -8.01 -11.61 -6.42
CA SER A 25 -9.01 -11.60 -5.33
C SER A 25 -9.90 -12.85 -5.35
N VAL A 26 -10.38 -13.25 -6.53
CA VAL A 26 -11.22 -14.45 -6.69
C VAL A 26 -10.43 -15.72 -6.37
N LEU A 27 -9.19 -15.82 -6.85
CA LEU A 27 -8.31 -16.96 -6.56
C LEU A 27 -8.02 -17.09 -5.06
N ILE A 28 -7.79 -15.99 -4.36
CA ILE A 28 -7.57 -15.97 -2.91
C ILE A 28 -8.82 -16.47 -2.18
N VAL A 29 -10.01 -15.97 -2.53
CA VAL A 29 -11.27 -16.39 -1.89
C VAL A 29 -11.54 -17.88 -2.11
N ILE A 30 -11.37 -18.37 -3.33
CA ILE A 30 -11.56 -19.79 -3.66
C ILE A 30 -10.55 -20.66 -2.90
N SER A 31 -9.27 -20.29 -2.93
CA SER A 31 -8.19 -21.02 -2.24
C SER A 31 -8.43 -21.06 -0.73
N PHE A 32 -8.89 -19.97 -0.15
CA PHE A 32 -9.21 -19.87 1.27
C PHE A 32 -10.42 -20.73 1.66
N GLY A 33 -11.46 -20.75 0.82
CA GLY A 33 -12.60 -21.66 1.01
C GLY A 33 -12.20 -23.12 0.92
N LEU A 34 -11.38 -23.49 -0.07
CA LEU A 34 -10.85 -24.84 -0.24
C LEU A 34 -9.96 -25.25 0.93
N TYR A 35 -9.15 -24.33 1.45
CA TYR A 35 -8.32 -24.53 2.63
C TYR A 35 -9.15 -24.86 3.87
N PHE A 36 -10.23 -24.12 4.12
CA PHE A 36 -11.13 -24.43 5.24
C PHE A 36 -11.85 -25.75 5.06
N LEU A 37 -12.37 -26.02 3.86
CA LEU A 37 -13.01 -27.29 3.56
C LEU A 37 -12.06 -28.47 3.82
N TRP A 38 -10.80 -28.32 3.41
CA TRP A 38 -9.74 -29.30 3.64
C TRP A 38 -9.37 -29.42 5.15
N ALA A 39 -9.26 -28.30 5.88
CA ALA A 39 -8.90 -28.29 7.29
C ALA A 39 -9.98 -28.90 8.20
N PHE A 40 -11.26 -28.66 7.90
CA PHE A 40 -12.39 -29.16 8.67
C PHE A 40 -12.82 -30.59 8.29
N LEU A 41 -12.27 -31.17 7.21
CA LEU A 41 -12.56 -32.55 6.86
C LEU A 41 -11.99 -33.54 7.90
N PRO A 42 -12.75 -34.58 8.30
CA PRO A 42 -12.25 -35.63 9.19
C PRO A 42 -11.06 -36.39 8.58
N VAL A 43 -10.18 -36.93 9.42
CA VAL A 43 -8.99 -37.67 8.97
C VAL A 43 -9.38 -38.96 8.24
N GLU A 44 -10.52 -39.58 8.62
CA GLU A 44 -10.93 -40.87 8.05
C GLU A 44 -11.31 -40.77 6.57
N VAL A 45 -11.87 -39.64 6.13
CA VAL A 45 -12.17 -39.40 4.70
C VAL A 45 -10.94 -39.00 3.89
N LEU A 46 -9.91 -38.46 4.55
CA LEU A 46 -8.68 -38.02 3.89
C LEU A 46 -7.74 -39.21 3.59
N ASP A 47 -7.67 -40.17 4.51
CA ASP A 47 -6.87 -41.40 4.33
C ASP A 47 -7.39 -42.26 3.17
N VAL A 48 -8.72 -42.29 2.95
CA VAL A 48 -9.35 -43.07 1.87
C VAL A 48 -9.10 -42.45 0.48
N VAL A 49 -8.94 -41.12 0.40
CA VAL A 49 -8.80 -40.41 -0.88
C VAL A 49 -7.34 -40.17 -1.27
N LEU A 50 -6.43 -40.02 -0.29
CA LEU A 50 -5.04 -39.54 -0.52
C LEU A 50 -3.93 -40.37 0.16
N GLN A 51 -4.17 -41.68 0.33
CA GLN A 51 -3.48 -42.70 1.14
C GLN A 51 -1.93 -42.77 1.19
N SER A 52 -1.13 -41.90 0.56
CA SER A 52 0.35 -42.02 0.64
C SER A 52 1.18 -40.74 0.54
N TYR A 53 0.59 -39.55 0.35
CA TYR A 53 1.40 -38.33 0.12
C TYR A 53 1.02 -37.11 0.98
N TYR A 54 -0.01 -37.20 1.82
CA TYR A 54 -0.42 -36.02 2.57
C TYR A 54 0.55 -35.74 3.74
N PRO A 55 1.18 -34.55 3.82
CA PRO A 55 2.00 -34.17 4.97
C PRO A 55 1.09 -34.00 6.20
N ASP A 56 1.48 -34.53 7.35
CA ASP A 56 0.70 -34.54 8.60
C ASP A 56 -0.24 -33.33 8.79
N LYS A 57 -1.47 -33.57 9.28
CA LYS A 57 -2.52 -32.55 9.47
C LYS A 57 -2.10 -31.34 10.33
N TYR A 58 -0.92 -31.37 10.97
CA TYR A 58 -0.35 -30.21 11.66
C TYR A 58 -0.24 -28.97 10.77
N TRP A 59 -0.02 -29.12 9.47
CA TRP A 59 0.05 -27.97 8.53
C TRP A 59 -1.27 -27.20 8.46
N ALA A 60 -2.42 -27.85 8.74
CA ALA A 60 -3.72 -27.18 8.85
C ALA A 60 -3.78 -26.15 10.01
N THR A 61 -2.91 -26.29 11.01
CA THR A 61 -2.86 -25.38 12.16
C THR A 61 -1.61 -24.49 12.12
N ALA A 62 -0.50 -25.01 11.57
CA ALA A 62 0.73 -24.25 11.41
C ALA A 62 0.57 -23.07 10.43
N LEU A 63 -0.14 -23.26 9.31
CA LEU A 63 -0.32 -22.19 8.32
C LEU A 63 -1.03 -20.94 8.90
N PRO A 64 -2.21 -21.06 9.56
CA PRO A 64 -2.93 -19.90 10.10
C PRO A 64 -2.20 -19.27 11.29
N SER A 65 -1.53 -20.07 12.12
CA SER A 65 -0.73 -19.55 13.22
C SER A 65 0.48 -18.74 12.73
N VAL A 66 1.20 -19.24 11.72
CA VAL A 66 2.30 -18.49 11.07
C VAL A 66 1.79 -17.21 10.39
N LEU A 67 0.62 -17.25 9.75
CA LEU A 67 0.02 -16.06 9.13
C LEU A 67 -0.29 -14.99 10.18
N ILE A 68 -0.96 -15.34 11.28
CA ILE A 68 -1.28 -14.40 12.37
C ILE A 68 0.01 -13.82 12.97
N MET A 69 1.01 -14.68 13.23
CA MET A 69 2.30 -14.22 13.76
C MET A 69 3.04 -13.29 12.78
N SER A 70 2.98 -13.58 11.49
CA SER A 70 3.56 -12.73 10.44
C SER A 70 2.89 -11.35 10.40
N VAL A 71 1.55 -11.27 10.50
CA VAL A 71 0.82 -9.99 10.54
C VAL A 71 1.19 -9.18 11.76
N ILE A 72 1.23 -9.79 12.95
CA ILE A 72 1.62 -9.10 14.18
C ILE A 72 3.07 -8.61 14.07
N TYR A 73 3.98 -9.45 13.59
CA TYR A 73 5.37 -9.09 13.36
C TYR A 73 5.51 -7.93 12.39
N TYR A 74 4.79 -7.95 11.26
CA TYR A 74 4.79 -6.87 10.29
C TYR A 74 4.30 -5.55 10.89
N LEU A 75 3.21 -5.57 11.66
CA LEU A 75 2.69 -4.38 12.33
C LEU A 75 3.67 -3.84 13.37
N ALA A 76 4.27 -4.72 14.19
CA ALA A 76 5.25 -4.35 15.19
C ALA A 76 6.51 -3.74 14.55
N VAL A 77 7.05 -4.38 13.51
CA VAL A 77 8.21 -3.86 12.76
C VAL A 77 7.87 -2.54 12.09
N SER A 78 6.70 -2.42 11.46
CA SER A 78 6.27 -1.17 10.83
C SER A 78 6.17 -0.05 11.87
N PHE A 79 5.60 -0.32 13.04
CA PHE A 79 5.51 0.65 14.13
C PHE A 79 6.90 1.04 14.66
N LEU A 80 7.79 0.06 14.89
CA LEU A 80 9.18 0.33 15.30
C LEU A 80 9.94 1.13 14.24
N LEU A 81 9.72 0.84 12.96
CA LEU A 81 10.33 1.57 11.86
C LEU A 81 9.80 3.01 11.80
N MET A 82 8.50 3.21 12.00
CA MET A 82 7.89 4.54 12.10
C MET A 82 8.51 5.31 13.27
N LEU A 83 8.61 4.71 14.46
CA LEU A 83 9.26 5.35 15.61
C LEU A 83 10.75 5.63 15.38
N TYR A 84 11.47 4.74 14.70
CA TYR A 84 12.88 4.94 14.36
C TYR A 84 13.09 6.08 13.35
N ARG A 85 12.12 6.29 12.46
CA ARG A 85 12.16 7.33 11.41
C ARG A 85 11.57 8.66 11.86
N THR A 86 10.78 8.69 12.93
CA THR A 86 10.13 9.92 13.42
C THR A 86 11.05 10.65 14.38
N ASP A 87 11.09 11.97 14.27
CA ASP A 87 11.79 12.84 15.21
C ASP A 87 11.20 12.71 16.62
N PRO A 88 11.99 12.90 17.70
CA PRO A 88 11.52 12.69 19.05
C PRO A 88 10.32 13.58 19.38
N LEU A 89 9.32 13.05 20.11
CA LEU A 89 8.05 13.73 20.48
C LEU A 89 8.23 15.06 21.26
N THR A 90 9.46 15.34 21.69
CA THR A 90 9.88 16.55 22.40
C THR A 90 10.28 17.68 21.46
N ASP A 91 10.37 17.44 20.16
CA ASP A 91 10.73 18.45 19.17
C ASP A 91 9.49 18.98 18.43
N GLY A 92 9.36 20.30 18.33
CA GLY A 92 8.26 20.96 17.59
C GLY A 92 8.28 20.65 16.08
N PHE A 93 9.43 20.19 15.57
CA PHE A 93 9.57 19.69 14.20
C PHE A 93 8.90 18.32 13.97
N CYS A 94 8.50 17.59 15.03
CA CYS A 94 7.66 16.39 14.89
C CYS A 94 6.31 16.69 14.18
N VAL A 95 5.82 17.94 14.29
CA VAL A 95 4.60 18.41 13.60
C VAL A 95 4.95 18.97 12.21
N ALA A 96 6.09 19.65 12.08
CA ALA A 96 6.61 20.15 10.82
C ALA A 96 7.52 19.10 10.17
N SER A 97 6.92 18.01 9.65
CA SER A 97 7.63 16.92 8.97
C SER A 97 8.65 17.47 7.98
N THR A 98 9.91 17.58 8.40
CA THR A 98 11.00 18.10 7.57
C THR A 98 11.39 17.05 6.52
N GLY A 99 11.10 15.78 6.78
CA GLY A 99 11.17 14.69 5.79
C GLY A 99 10.14 14.81 4.66
N ALA A 100 9.00 15.47 4.87
CA ALA A 100 8.04 15.76 3.80
C ALA A 100 8.56 16.81 2.81
N ALA A 101 9.53 17.65 3.20
CA ALA A 101 10.19 18.58 2.30
C ALA A 101 11.03 17.87 1.21
N LEU A 102 11.46 16.63 1.45
CA LEU A 102 12.15 15.82 0.44
C LEU A 102 11.18 15.36 -0.67
N GLY A 103 9.91 15.08 -0.31
CA GLY A 103 8.83 14.81 -1.26
C GLY A 103 8.25 16.07 -1.90
N GLU A 104 8.40 17.23 -1.24
CA GLU A 104 8.01 18.55 -1.73
C GLU A 104 8.75 18.92 -3.01
N ASN A 105 10.07 18.73 -3.08
CA ASN A 105 10.85 19.02 -4.28
C ASN A 105 10.34 18.22 -5.49
N HIS A 106 10.00 16.94 -5.29
CA HIS A 106 9.47 16.09 -6.37
C HIS A 106 8.04 16.51 -6.79
N CYS A 107 7.20 16.96 -5.85
CA CYS A 107 5.85 17.44 -6.15
C CYS A 107 5.87 18.82 -6.85
N LEU A 108 6.75 19.72 -6.42
CA LEU A 108 6.94 21.02 -7.04
C LEU A 108 7.60 20.90 -8.41
N ASP A 109 8.56 19.99 -8.61
CA ASP A 109 9.13 19.69 -9.92
C ASP A 109 8.08 19.14 -10.90
N ASN A 110 7.12 18.34 -10.41
CA ASN A 110 5.97 17.89 -11.19
C ASN A 110 4.98 19.03 -11.52
N LEU A 111 4.86 20.05 -10.66
CA LEU A 111 4.05 21.26 -10.91
C LEU A 111 4.72 22.25 -11.87
N LEU A 112 6.05 22.30 -11.86
CA LEU A 112 6.87 23.17 -12.72
C LEU A 112 7.31 22.48 -14.02
N GLY A 113 6.95 21.21 -14.20
CA GLY A 113 7.23 20.41 -15.38
C GLY A 113 6.73 21.13 -16.65
N PRO A 114 7.57 21.27 -17.69
CA PRO A 114 7.16 21.94 -18.89
C PRO A 114 6.20 21.01 -19.67
N ASN A 115 5.01 21.54 -20.00
CA ASN A 115 4.06 21.06 -21.03
C ASN A 115 2.84 20.20 -20.62
N GLU A 116 2.20 20.45 -19.48
CA GLU A 116 0.80 20.03 -19.29
C GLU A 116 -0.09 21.25 -19.02
N ASP A 117 -1.09 21.48 -19.89
CA ASP A 117 -2.03 22.62 -19.81
C ASP A 117 -2.91 22.59 -18.54
N VAL A 118 -2.92 21.48 -17.80
CA VAL A 118 -3.60 21.32 -16.52
C VAL A 118 -2.67 20.58 -15.55
N PRO A 119 -2.27 21.21 -14.42
CA PRO A 119 -1.41 20.55 -13.44
C PRO A 119 -2.17 19.40 -12.74
N PRO A 120 -1.47 18.31 -12.38
CA PRO A 120 -2.07 17.24 -11.59
C PRO A 120 -2.57 17.77 -10.24
N ILE A 121 -3.70 17.26 -9.76
CA ILE A 121 -4.19 17.61 -8.42
C ILE A 121 -3.18 17.08 -7.39
N VAL A 122 -2.47 18.00 -6.75
CA VAL A 122 -1.45 17.71 -5.74
C VAL A 122 -1.71 18.60 -4.55
N ASP A 123 -1.58 18.03 -3.35
CA ASP A 123 -1.77 18.77 -2.12
C ASP A 123 -0.69 19.85 -1.96
N ILE A 124 -1.11 21.04 -1.53
CA ILE A 124 -0.18 22.12 -1.20
C ILE A 124 0.48 21.77 0.14
N PRO A 125 1.83 21.77 0.23
CA PRO A 125 2.52 21.45 1.47
C PRO A 125 2.03 22.33 2.63
N PRO A 126 1.86 21.75 3.82
CA PRO A 126 1.37 22.49 4.99
C PRO A 126 2.31 23.64 5.37
N ALA A 127 3.61 23.55 5.05
CA ALA A 127 4.58 24.62 5.25
C ALA A 127 4.24 25.86 4.39
N VAL A 128 3.91 25.66 3.11
CA VAL A 128 3.51 26.74 2.19
C VAL A 128 2.17 27.34 2.64
N THR A 129 1.19 26.50 2.95
CA THR A 129 -0.13 26.95 3.41
C THR A 129 -0.03 27.74 4.73
N SER A 130 0.74 27.25 5.69
CA SER A 130 0.99 27.96 6.97
C SER A 130 1.66 29.31 6.71
N ARG A 131 2.71 29.35 5.89
CA ARG A 131 3.38 30.61 5.53
C ARG A 131 2.46 31.59 4.84
N LEU A 132 1.61 31.14 3.92
CA LEU A 132 0.65 31.99 3.22
C LEU A 132 -0.48 32.48 4.13
N LEU A 133 -0.89 31.67 5.10
CA LEU A 133 -1.95 32.00 6.03
C LEU A 133 -1.48 33.00 7.10
N PHE A 134 -0.24 32.89 7.56
CA PHE A 134 0.35 33.73 8.60
C PHE A 134 1.19 34.90 8.08
N GLN A 135 1.27 35.12 6.76
CA GLN A 135 1.91 36.33 6.24
C GLN A 135 1.10 37.58 6.64
N PRO A 136 1.75 38.73 6.94
CA PRO A 136 1.05 39.98 7.16
C PRO A 136 0.33 40.38 5.87
N TRP A 137 -1.00 40.34 5.89
CA TRP A 137 -1.83 40.73 4.74
C TRP A 137 -1.67 42.22 4.46
N VAL A 138 -0.92 42.55 3.41
CA VAL A 138 -0.88 43.90 2.87
C VAL A 138 -2.24 44.17 2.23
N LYS A 139 -3.04 45.05 2.84
CA LYS A 139 -4.27 45.54 2.21
C LYS A 139 -3.87 46.31 0.94
N SER A 140 -4.20 45.76 -0.23
CA SER A 140 -4.19 46.55 -1.46
C SER A 140 -5.18 47.70 -1.27
N LYS A 141 -4.67 48.94 -1.38
CA LYS A 141 -5.51 50.13 -1.49
C LYS A 141 -6.27 50.13 -2.81
#